data_AF-A0A660UT91-F1
#
_entry.id   AF-A0A660UT91-F1
#
_cell.length_a   1.000
_cell.length_b   1.000
_cell.length_c   1.000
_cell.angle_alpha   90.00
_cell.angle_beta   90.00
_cell.angle_gamma   90.00
#
_symmetry.space_group_name_H-M   'P 1'
#
loop_
_entity.id
_entity.type
_entity.pdbx_description
1 polymer ?
#
loop_
_entity_poly.entity_id
_entity_poly.type
_entity_poly.pdbx_seq_one_letter_code
_entity_poly.pdbx_strand_id
1 'polypeptide(L)'
;MKRGWIPQTIASAMLLLALNPENPYGYYILLRWVCCPVFAWLAVESHARDKQGWMWVLGVTAAVYNPILPVHLTREIWSVVNVGTIVVAITSIFLLKSPDNKRSPQ
;
A
#
# COMPACT_ATOMS: atom_id res chain seq x y z
N MET A 1 9.73 21.04 3.36
CA MET A 1 10.39 19.72 3.14
C MET A 1 9.34 18.62 3.25
N LYS A 2 8.70 18.24 2.14
CA LYS A 2 7.49 17.38 2.12
C LYS A 2 7.87 15.91 2.31
N ARG A 3 7.99 15.44 3.56
CA ARG A 3 8.34 14.06 3.91
C ARG A 3 7.09 13.14 3.89
N GLY A 4 6.42 13.01 2.74
CA GLY A 4 5.24 12.16 2.57
C GLY A 4 5.51 10.65 2.43
N TRP A 5 6.78 10.23 2.52
CA TRP A 5 7.23 8.86 2.22
C TRP A 5 7.44 7.99 3.47
N ILE A 6 7.34 8.58 4.68
CA ILE A 6 7.44 7.84 5.95
C ILE A 6 6.41 6.70 6.03
N PRO A 7 5.11 6.92 5.72
CA PRO A 7 4.09 5.88 5.90
C PRO A 7 4.33 4.69 4.97
N GLN A 8 4.80 4.94 3.74
CA GLN A 8 5.12 3.90 2.76
C GLN A 8 6.31 3.05 3.21
N THR A 9 7.35 3.67 3.77
CA THR A 9 8.51 2.93 4.29
C THR A 9 8.11 2.04 5.46
N ILE A 10 7.30 2.55 6.39
CA ILE A 10 6.81 1.77 7.53
C ILE A 10 5.93 0.60 7.06
N ALA A 11 4.97 0.86 6.17
CA ALA A 11 4.10 -0.19 5.62
C ALA A 11 4.92 -1.27 4.88
N SER A 12 5.92 -0.87 4.08
CA SER A 12 6.80 -1.81 3.38
C SER A 12 7.62 -2.67 4.34
N ALA A 13 8.19 -2.05 5.39
CA ALA A 13 8.94 -2.79 6.42
C ALA A 13 8.04 -3.78 7.18
N MET A 14 6.80 -3.39 7.50
CA MET A 14 5.84 -4.28 8.15
C MET A 14 5.40 -5.42 7.21
N LEU A 15 5.18 -5.16 5.93
CA LEU A 15 4.88 -6.21 4.95
C LEU A 15 6.05 -7.19 4.80
N LEU A 16 7.29 -6.71 4.86
CA LEU A 16 8.48 -7.57 4.87
C LEU A 16 8.55 -8.46 6.11
N LEU A 17 8.27 -7.90 7.28
CA LEU A 17 8.19 -8.66 8.52
C LEU A 17 7.02 -9.66 8.51
N ALA A 18 5.92 -9.36 7.80
CA ALA A 18 4.77 -10.25 7.63
C ALA A 18 5.08 -11.52 6.81
N LEU A 19 6.18 -11.54 6.04
CA LEU A 19 6.63 -12.72 5.31
C LEU A 19 7.19 -13.80 6.23
N ASN A 20 7.54 -13.46 7.47
CA ASN A 20 7.97 -14.47 8.44
C ASN A 20 6.77 -15.36 8.84
N PRO A 21 6.83 -16.68 8.56
CA PRO A 21 5.74 -17.59 8.87
C PRO A 21 5.46 -17.72 10.38
N GLU A 22 6.42 -17.41 11.24
CA GLU A 22 6.27 -17.54 12.70
C GLU A 22 5.52 -16.38 13.36
N ASN A 23 5.12 -15.37 12.61
CA ASN A 23 4.46 -14.21 13.21
C ASN A 23 3.12 -14.56 13.87
N PRO A 24 2.85 -14.03 15.09
CA PRO A 24 1.61 -14.27 15.80
C PRO A 24 0.43 -13.65 15.06
N TYR A 25 -0.77 -14.21 15.24
CA TYR A 25 -1.99 -13.72 14.58
C TYR A 25 -2.23 -12.21 14.80
N GLY A 26 -1.92 -11.71 16.01
CA GLY A 26 -2.01 -10.29 16.34
C GLY A 26 -1.17 -9.37 15.45
N TYR A 27 -0.06 -9.87 14.90
CA TYR A 27 0.77 -9.13 13.95
C TYR A 27 -0.01 -8.78 12.68
N TYR A 28 -0.76 -9.74 12.13
CA TYR A 28 -1.55 -9.53 10.91
C TYR A 28 -2.74 -8.60 11.12
N ILE A 29 -3.29 -8.57 12.34
CA ILE A 29 -4.30 -7.58 12.73
C ILE A 29 -3.69 -6.17 12.66
N LEU A 30 -2.57 -5.94 13.35
CA LEU A 30 -1.89 -4.65 13.34
C LEU A 30 -1.45 -4.23 11.94
N LEU A 31 -0.95 -5.18 11.15
CA LEU A 31 -0.57 -4.96 9.75
C LEU A 31 -1.73 -4.39 8.93
N ARG A 32 -2.94 -4.96 9.06
CA ARG A 32 -4.15 -4.46 8.37
C ARG A 32 -4.53 -3.06 8.85
N TRP A 33 -4.50 -2.82 10.15
CA TRP A 33 -4.79 -1.51 10.73
C TRP A 33 -3.81 -0.42 10.30
N VAL A 34 -2.56 -0.75 9.97
CA VAL A 34 -1.58 0.20 9.44
C VAL A 34 -1.68 0.31 7.91
N CYS A 35 -1.70 -0.82 7.19
CA CYS A 35 -1.68 -0.83 5.73
C CYS A 35 -2.96 -0.21 5.14
N CYS A 36 -4.14 -0.52 5.69
CA CYS A 36 -5.42 -0.01 5.18
C CYS A 36 -5.46 1.53 5.09
N PRO A 37 -5.24 2.31 6.18
CA PRO A 37 -5.26 3.76 6.10
C PRO A 37 -4.11 4.33 5.26
N VAL A 38 -2.92 3.70 5.26
CA VAL A 38 -1.79 4.14 4.44
C VAL A 38 -2.13 4.02 2.95
N PHE A 39 -2.64 2.87 2.49
CA PHE A 39 -3.02 2.68 1.10
C PHE A 39 -4.24 3.52 0.70
N ALA A 40 -5.20 3.70 1.60
CA ALA A 40 -6.34 4.59 1.36
C ALA A 40 -5.87 6.05 1.15
N TRP A 41 -4.95 6.54 1.99
CA TRP A 41 -4.37 7.87 1.84
C TRP A 41 -3.62 8.00 0.50
N LEU A 42 -2.83 7.00 0.13
CA LEU A 42 -2.10 6.99 -1.15
C LEU A 42 -3.03 6.96 -2.35
N ALA A 43 -4.19 6.30 -2.26
CA ALA A 43 -5.20 6.31 -3.31
C ALA A 43 -5.75 7.73 -3.53
N VAL A 44 -6.06 8.46 -2.45
CA VAL A 44 -6.52 9.86 -2.51
C VAL A 44 -5.44 10.78 -3.07
N GLU A 45 -4.18 10.61 -2.65
CA GLU A 45 -3.04 11.37 -3.18
C GLU A 45 -2.82 11.09 -4.67
N SER A 46 -3.00 9.84 -5.10
CA SER A 46 -2.87 9.45 -6.51
C SER A 46 -3.98 10.06 -7.37
N HIS A 47 -5.20 10.16 -6.84
CA HIS A 47 -6.30 10.87 -7.47
C HIS A 47 -5.98 12.37 -7.63
N ALA A 48 -5.43 13.00 -6.59
CA ALA A 48 -5.03 14.41 -6.63
C ALA A 48 -3.92 14.72 -7.66
N ARG A 49 -3.19 13.70 -8.11
CA ARG A 49 -2.11 13.81 -9.11
C ARG A 49 -2.49 13.27 -10.48
N ASP A 50 -3.79 13.11 -10.74
CA ASP A 50 -4.33 12.64 -12.02
C ASP A 50 -3.80 11.24 -12.43
N LYS A 51 -3.42 10.42 -11.44
CA LYS A 51 -2.98 9.03 -11.63
C LYS A 51 -4.13 8.08 -11.34
N GLN A 52 -5.21 8.19 -12.11
CA GLN A 52 -6.46 7.46 -11.86
C GLN A 52 -6.28 5.92 -11.86
N GLY A 53 -5.39 5.38 -12.68
CA GLY A 53 -5.04 3.95 -12.64
C GLY A 53 -4.46 3.51 -11.30
N TRP A 54 -3.58 4.33 -10.71
CA TRP A 54 -2.97 4.04 -9.40
C TRP A 54 -3.93 4.25 -8.24
N MET A 55 -4.87 5.20 -8.35
CA MET A 55 -5.96 5.34 -7.39
C MET A 55 -6.71 4.00 -7.22
N TRP A 56 -7.06 3.33 -8.32
CA TRP A 56 -7.75 2.05 -8.26
C TRP A 56 -6.88 0.93 -7.68
N VAL A 57 -5.61 0.80 -8.10
CA VAL A 57 -4.71 -0.24 -7.56
C VAL A 57 -4.51 -0.07 -6.05
N LEU A 58 -4.24 1.16 -5.59
CA LEU A 58 -4.04 1.45 -4.18
C LEU A 58 -5.35 1.33 -3.38
N GLY A 59 -6.49 1.72 -3.96
CA GLY A 59 -7.80 1.57 -3.35
C GLY A 59 -8.21 0.10 -3.16
N VAL A 60 -7.99 -0.74 -4.17
CA VAL A 60 -8.22 -2.19 -4.07
C VAL A 60 -7.28 -2.81 -3.03
N THR A 61 -6.01 -2.40 -3.02
CA THR A 61 -5.05 -2.84 -2.00
C THR A 61 -5.54 -2.47 -0.59
N ALA A 62 -6.01 -1.23 -0.37
CA ALA A 62 -6.58 -0.81 0.90
C ALA A 62 -7.79 -1.67 1.31
N ALA A 63 -8.66 -2.01 0.34
CA ALA A 63 -9.81 -2.87 0.58
C ALA A 63 -9.41 -4.31 0.96
N VAL A 64 -8.35 -4.87 0.35
CA VAL A 64 -7.83 -6.19 0.70
C VAL A 64 -7.32 -6.24 2.14
N TYR A 65 -6.64 -5.18 2.59
CA TYR A 65 -6.16 -5.06 3.97
C TYR A 65 -7.20 -4.49 4.95
N ASN A 66 -8.47 -4.39 4.57
CA ASN A 66 -9.51 -3.79 5.42
C ASN A 66 -9.72 -4.63 6.72
N PRO A 67 -9.51 -4.05 7.91
CA PRO A 67 -9.69 -4.77 9.17
C PRO A 67 -11.16 -5.06 9.51
N ILE A 68 -12.11 -4.31 8.94
CA ILE A 68 -13.55 -4.44 9.22
C ILE A 68 -14.13 -5.69 8.54
N LEU A 69 -13.67 -5.98 7.31
CA LEU A 69 -14.08 -7.13 6.52
C LEU A 69 -12.86 -8.02 6.24
N PRO A 70 -12.41 -8.82 7.22
CA PRO A 70 -11.23 -9.65 7.06
C PRO A 70 -11.45 -10.70 5.98
N VAL A 71 -10.61 -10.64 4.93
CA VAL A 71 -10.60 -11.67 3.89
C VAL A 71 -9.91 -12.93 4.44
N HIS A 72 -10.67 -14.02 4.49
CA HIS A 72 -10.20 -15.32 4.96
C HIS A 72 -9.51 -16.06 3.81
N LEU A 73 -8.24 -15.74 3.59
CA LEU A 73 -7.37 -16.42 2.64
C LEU A 73 -6.39 -17.34 3.40
N THR A 74 -5.89 -18.36 2.71
CA THR A 74 -4.82 -19.20 3.25
C THR A 74 -3.53 -18.39 3.41
N ARG A 75 -2.65 -18.86 4.31
CA ARG A 75 -1.36 -18.20 4.58
C ARG A 75 -0.52 -18.03 3.32
N GLU A 76 -0.53 -19.02 2.42
CA GLU A 76 0.23 -18.95 1.17
C GLU A 76 -0.27 -17.84 0.25
N ILE A 77 -1.59 -17.71 0.10
CA ILE A 77 -2.18 -16.65 -0.71
C ILE A 77 -1.86 -15.29 -0.08
N TRP A 78 -1.97 -15.15 1.25
CA TRP A 78 -1.58 -13.93 1.95
C TRP A 78 -0.10 -13.58 1.75
N SER A 79 0.79 -14.58 1.68
CA SER A 79 2.21 -14.35 1.38
C SER A 79 2.39 -13.74 -0.02
N VAL A 80 1.74 -14.31 -1.03
CA VAL A 80 1.76 -13.78 -2.41
C VAL A 80 1.19 -12.37 -2.47
N VAL A 81 0.06 -12.12 -1.79
CA VAL A 81 -0.56 -10.80 -1.70
C VAL A 81 0.38 -9.79 -1.02
N ASN A 82 1.05 -10.18 0.07
CA ASN A 82 2.02 -9.32 0.76
C ASN A 82 3.20 -8.96 -0.16
N VAL A 83 3.75 -9.93 -0.90
CA VAL A 83 4.83 -9.67 -1.88
C VAL A 83 4.36 -8.71 -2.97
N GLY A 84 3.19 -8.95 -3.57
CA GLY A 84 2.62 -8.05 -4.57
C GLY A 84 2.41 -6.64 -4.04
N THR A 85 1.94 -6.53 -2.80
CA THR A 85 1.72 -5.25 -2.11
C THR A 85 3.03 -4.50 -1.86
N ILE A 86 4.13 -5.18 -1.54
CA ILE A 86 5.47 -4.57 -1.42
C ILE A 86 5.88 -3.94 -2.76
N VAL A 87 5.70 -4.65 -3.87
CA VAL A 87 6.03 -4.14 -5.21
C VAL A 87 5.18 -2.90 -5.55
N VAL A 88 3.88 -2.95 -5.26
CA VAL A 88 2.96 -1.81 -5.43
C VAL A 88 3.40 -0.62 -4.58
N ALA A 89 3.73 -0.84 -3.31
CA ALA A 89 4.17 0.20 -2.39
C ALA A 89 5.47 0.86 -2.88
N ILE A 90 6.48 0.09 -3.27
CA ILE A 90 7.74 0.60 -3.81
C ILE A 90 7.49 1.41 -5.09
N THR A 91 6.70 0.87 -6.02
CA THR A 91 6.41 1.56 -7.30
C THR A 91 5.63 2.86 -7.06
N SER A 92 4.72 2.88 -6.09
CA SER A 92 3.98 4.09 -5.70
C SER A 92 4.91 5.19 -5.18
N ILE A 93 6.00 4.85 -4.48
CA ILE A 93 7.00 5.82 -4.01
C ILE A 93 7.66 6.50 -5.21
N PHE A 94 8.13 5.75 -6.20
CA PHE A 94 8.79 6.32 -7.38
C PHE A 94 7.85 7.15 -8.25
N LEU A 95 6.60 6.70 -8.39
CA LEU A 95 5.59 7.41 -9.16
C LEU A 95 5.18 8.73 -8.49
N LEU A 96 4.87 8.69 -7.19
CA LEU A 96 4.50 9.88 -6.41
C LEU A 96 5.71 10.77 -6.08
N LYS A 97 6.94 10.31 -6.29
CA LYS A 97 8.14 11.13 -6.18
C LYS A 97 8.50 11.83 -7.48
N SER A 98 8.08 11.29 -8.62
CA SER A 98 8.35 11.92 -9.91
C SER A 98 7.57 13.24 -10.02
N PRO A 99 8.24 14.39 -10.23
CA PRO A 99 7.55 15.62 -10.58
C PRO A 99 6.81 15.34 -11.89
N ASP A 100 5.52 15.66 -11.91
CA ASP A 100 4.67 15.40 -13.05
C ASP A 100 5.15 16.28 -14.23
N ASN A 101 6.04 15.72 -15.08
CA ASN A 101 6.54 16.36 -16.29
C ASN A 101 5.51 16.25 -17.42
N LYS A 102 4.28 16.70 -17.16
CA LYS A 102 3.21 16.80 -18.16
C LYS A 102 2.32 18.01 -17.88
N ARG A 103 2.89 19.20 -18.04
CA ARG A 103 2.15 20.40 -18.45
C ARG A 103 2.94 21.11 -19.54
N SER A 104 2.85 20.62 -20.77
CA SER A 104 2.92 21.51 -21.94
C SER A 104 1.50 22.03 -22.15
N PRO A 105 1.17 23.26 -21.72
CA PRO A 105 -0.06 23.91 -22.14
C PRO A 105 0.00 24.10 -23.66
N GLN A 106 -1.02 23.61 -24.35
CA GLN A 106 -1.36 24.06 -25.70
C GLN A 106 -2.27 25.28 -25.55
#